data_AF-D9TJF4-F1
#
_entry.id   AF-D9TJF4-F1
#
_cell.length_a   1.000
_cell.length_b   1.000
_cell.length_c   1.000
_cell.angle_alpha   90.00
_cell.angle_beta   90.00
_cell.angle_gamma   90.00
#
_symmetry.space_group_name_H-M   'P 1'
#
loop_
_entity.id
_entity.type
_entity.pdbx_description
1 polymer ?
#
loop_
_entity_poly.entity_id
_entity_poly.type
_entity_poly.pdbx_seq_one_letter_code
_entity_poly.pdbx_strand_id
1 'polypeptide(L)'
;MPESERKEEVLSRLKNIKGHIEGIIKMVEEEKECEEIMLQIIAVKKALEKVGYFIIESHAEKCLSDVDNKAQIQKILNIMMKFLS
;
A
#
# COMPACT_ATOMS: atom_id res chain seq x y z
N MET A 1 1.55 -15.29 1.02
CA MET A 1 0.19 -15.40 1.59
C MET A 1 -0.48 -16.62 0.98
N PRO A 2 -1.06 -17.52 1.82
CA PRO A 2 -2.18 -17.13 2.68
C PRO A 2 -2.00 -17.44 4.17
N GLU A 3 -2.21 -16.40 4.99
CA GLU A 3 -3.08 -16.47 6.18
C GLU A 3 -4.30 -15.64 5.79
N SER A 4 -5.51 -16.21 5.91
CA SER A 4 -6.76 -15.62 5.39
C SER A 4 -7.03 -14.22 5.94
N GLU A 5 -6.66 -13.99 7.20
CA GLU A 5 -6.91 -12.75 7.93
C GLU A 5 -6.10 -11.56 7.37
N ARG A 6 -4.80 -11.72 7.11
CA ARG A 6 -3.97 -10.67 6.48
C ARG A 6 -4.41 -10.36 5.05
N LYS A 7 -4.91 -11.36 4.31
CA LYS A 7 -5.48 -11.15 2.97
C LYS A 7 -6.74 -10.30 3.06
N GLU A 8 -7.64 -10.62 3.97
CA GLU A 8 -8.89 -9.86 4.18
C GLU A 8 -8.60 -8.42 4.59
N GLU A 9 -7.60 -8.21 5.46
CA GLU A 9 -7.20 -6.87 5.88
C GLU A 9 -6.62 -6.04 4.72
N VAL A 10 -5.71 -6.61 3.92
CA VAL A 10 -5.19 -5.94 2.71
C VAL A 10 -6.33 -5.59 1.77
N LEU A 11 -7.25 -6.52 1.51
CA LEU A 11 -8.40 -6.28 0.65
C LEU A 11 -9.32 -5.19 1.20
N SER A 12 -9.56 -5.17 2.51
CA SER A 12 -10.36 -4.13 3.18
C SER A 12 -9.73 -2.75 3.00
N ARG A 13 -8.41 -2.63 3.27
CA ARG A 13 -7.68 -1.37 3.09
C ARG A 13 -7.67 -0.89 1.64
N LEU A 14 -7.48 -1.80 0.68
CA LEU A 14 -7.53 -1.47 -0.76
C LEU A 14 -8.93 -1.04 -1.20
N LYS A 15 -10.00 -1.66 -0.70
CA LYS A 15 -11.39 -1.24 -0.97
C LYS A 15 -11.67 0.16 -0.43
N ASN A 16 -11.17 0.49 0.75
CA ASN A 16 -11.29 1.86 1.30
C ASN A 16 -10.52 2.87 0.43
N ILE A 17 -9.29 2.55 0.01
CA ILE A 17 -8.52 3.39 -0.91
C ILE A 17 -9.25 3.60 -2.24
N LYS A 18 -9.89 2.55 -2.79
CA LYS A 18 -10.72 2.67 -3.99
C LYS A 18 -11.82 3.72 -3.80
N GLY A 19 -12.53 3.72 -2.67
CA GLY A 19 -13.55 4.72 -2.37
C GLY A 19 -12.99 6.15 -2.29
N HIS A 20 -11.77 6.33 -1.75
CA HIS A 20 -11.10 7.63 -1.77
C HIS A 20 -10.73 8.09 -3.19
N ILE A 21 -10.28 7.17 -4.05
CA ILE A 21 -9.98 7.48 -5.46
C ILE A 21 -11.26 7.88 -6.20
N GLU A 22 -12.37 7.17 -5.98
CA GLU A 22 -13.69 7.54 -6.52
C GLU A 22 -14.11 8.95 -6.05
N GLY A 23 -13.84 9.29 -4.78
CA GLY A 23 -14.04 10.63 -4.25
C GLY A 23 -13.21 11.70 -4.95
N ILE A 24 -11.92 11.43 -5.21
CA ILE A 24 -11.04 12.35 -5.94
C ILE A 24 -11.53 12.57 -7.38
N ILE A 25 -11.96 11.50 -8.06
CA ILE A 25 -12.52 11.61 -9.42
C ILE A 25 -13.72 12.57 -9.40
N LYS A 26 -14.63 12.39 -8.45
CA LYS A 26 -15.79 13.28 -8.29
C LYS A 26 -15.39 14.73 -7.99
N MET A 27 -14.36 14.96 -7.16
CA MET A 27 -13.85 16.31 -6.90
C MET A 27 -13.33 16.99 -8.17
N VAL A 28 -12.68 16.23 -9.07
CA VAL A 28 -12.21 16.75 -10.36
C VAL A 28 -13.39 17.06 -11.28
N GLU A 29 -14.38 16.16 -11.35
CA GLU A 29 -15.61 16.37 -12.13
C GLU A 29 -16.43 17.58 -11.66
N GLU A 30 -16.41 17.85 -10.35
CA GLU A 30 -17.06 19.01 -9.71
C GLU A 30 -16.21 20.28 -9.73
N GLU A 31 -15.06 20.27 -10.41
CA GLU A 31 -14.12 21.41 -10.52
C GLU A 31 -13.73 22.00 -9.15
N LYS A 32 -13.47 21.14 -8.15
CA LYS A 32 -12.99 21.56 -6.83
C LYS A 32 -11.61 22.20 -6.90
N GLU A 33 -11.29 22.97 -5.85
CA GLU A 33 -10.00 23.63 -5.73
C GLU A 33 -8.82 22.64 -5.77
N CYS A 34 -7.78 23.01 -6.52
CA CYS A 34 -6.61 22.15 -6.73
C CYS A 34 -5.95 21.74 -5.41
N GLU A 35 -5.94 22.63 -4.43
CA GLU A 35 -5.36 22.41 -3.11
C GLU A 35 -6.11 21.30 -2.35
N GLU A 36 -7.44 21.27 -2.42
CA GLU A 36 -8.27 20.25 -1.79
C GLU A 36 -8.06 18.88 -2.44
N ILE A 37 -8.00 18.84 -3.78
CA ILE A 37 -7.72 17.62 -4.54
C ILE A 37 -6.33 17.07 -4.16
N MET A 38 -5.32 17.94 -4.08
CA MET A 38 -3.96 17.56 -3.72
C MET A 38 -3.88 16.97 -2.30
N LEU A 39 -4.62 17.53 -1.34
CA LEU A 39 -4.69 16.97 0.01
C LEU A 39 -5.25 15.54 0.01
N GLN A 40 -6.27 15.26 -0.81
CA GLN A 40 -6.82 13.91 -0.93
C GLN A 40 -5.85 12.94 -1.62
N ILE A 41 -5.14 13.38 -2.66
CA ILE A 41 -4.09 12.57 -3.31
C ILE A 41 -2.99 12.21 -2.30
N ILE A 42 -2.55 13.16 -1.47
CA ILE A 42 -1.57 12.90 -0.40
C ILE A 42 -2.10 11.88 0.60
N ALA A 43 -3.38 11.98 0.98
CA ALA A 43 -4.01 11.00 1.88
C ALA A 43 -4.03 9.59 1.26
N VAL A 44 -4.40 9.47 -0.02
CA VAL A 44 -4.38 8.20 -0.76
C VAL A 44 -2.97 7.63 -0.86
N LYS A 45 -1.96 8.47 -1.18
CA LYS A 45 -0.55 8.06 -1.21
C LYS A 45 -0.13 7.44 0.12
N LYS A 46 -0.40 8.12 1.24
CA LYS A 46 -0.09 7.61 2.59
C LYS A 46 -0.84 6.33 2.93
N ALA A 47 -2.09 6.19 2.47
CA ALA A 47 -2.86 4.98 2.69
C ALA A 47 -2.29 3.78 1.91
N LEU A 48 -1.90 4.00 0.64
CA LEU A 48 -1.20 3.01 -0.17
C LEU A 48 0.13 2.61 0.46
N GLU A 49 0.89 3.60 0.96
CA GLU A 49 2.16 3.34 1.65
C GLU A 49 1.97 2.37 2.83
N LYS A 50 0.97 2.61 3.68
CA LYS A 50 0.63 1.72 4.81
C LYS A 50 0.29 0.30 4.36
N VAL A 51 -0.43 0.13 3.26
CA VAL A 51 -0.75 -1.21 2.71
C VAL A 51 0.52 -1.90 2.23
N GLY A 52 1.41 -1.18 1.53
CA GLY A 52 2.69 -1.73 1.08
C GLY A 52 3.57 -2.20 2.24
N TYR A 53 3.70 -1.38 3.29
CA TYR A 53 4.44 -1.77 4.49
C TYR A 53 3.87 -3.03 5.14
N PHE A 54 2.56 -3.11 5.29
CA PHE A 54 1.90 -4.28 5.88
C PHE A 54 2.17 -5.57 5.09
N ILE A 55 2.17 -5.50 3.76
CA ILE A 55 2.49 -6.65 2.89
C ILE A 55 3.97 -7.03 3.02
N ILE A 56 4.87 -6.04 3.06
CA ILE A 56 6.31 -6.24 3.19
C ILE A 56 6.65 -6.86 4.55
N GLU A 57 6.08 -6.35 5.65
CA GLU A 57 6.26 -6.87 7.00
C GLU A 57 5.89 -8.35 7.06
N SER A 58 4.71 -8.71 6.56
CA SER A 58 4.27 -10.10 6.49
C SER A 58 5.21 -10.99 5.65
N HIS A 59 5.78 -10.45 4.57
CA HIS A 59 6.73 -11.21 3.74
C HIS A 59 8.11 -11.33 4.40
N ALA A 60 8.57 -10.28 5.08
CA ALA A 60 9.85 -10.25 5.80
C ALA A 60 9.85 -11.22 6.98
N GLU A 61 8.77 -11.27 7.77
CA GLU A 61 8.59 -12.28 8.84
C GLU A 61 8.73 -13.71 8.30
N LYS A 62 8.13 -13.98 7.14
CA LYS A 62 8.21 -15.30 6.49
C LYS A 62 9.59 -15.61 5.90
N CYS A 63 10.33 -14.61 5.43
CA CYS A 63 11.67 -14.82 4.89
C CYS A 63 12.73 -14.93 6.00
N LEU A 64 12.56 -14.27 7.14
CA LEU A 64 13.45 -14.38 8.30
C LEU A 64 13.32 -15.73 9.03
N SER A 65 12.18 -16.41 8.89
CA SER A 65 12.00 -17.78 9.38
C SER A 65 12.64 -18.84 8.49
N ASP A 66 13.19 -18.45 7.33
CA ASP A 66 13.80 -19.34 6.34
C ASP A 66 15.26 -18.90 6.04
N VAL A 67 16.19 -19.42 6.83
CA VAL A 67 17.57 -18.89 7.03
C VAL A 67 18.43 -18.92 5.76
N ASP A 68 18.05 -19.66 4.72
CA ASP A 68 18.86 -19.87 3.50
C ASP A 68 18.45 -18.98 2.30
N ASN A 69 17.51 -18.04 2.48
CA ASN A 69 16.87 -17.34 1.36
C ASN A 69 17.38 -15.91 1.09
N LYS A 70 18.71 -15.73 1.01
CA LYS A 70 19.38 -14.43 0.76
C LYS A 70 18.87 -13.70 -0.50
N ALA A 71 18.52 -14.45 -1.55
CA ALA A 71 17.96 -13.90 -2.78
C ALA A 71 16.54 -13.32 -2.59
N GLN A 72 15.71 -13.94 -1.74
CA GLN A 72 14.38 -13.41 -1.41
C GLN A 72 14.48 -12.14 -0.56
N ILE A 73 15.40 -12.12 0.41
CA ILE A 73 15.67 -10.92 1.22
C ILE A 73 16.09 -9.75 0.33
N GLN A 74 17.01 -9.96 -0.62
CA GLN A 74 17.43 -8.91 -1.55
C GLN A 74 16.27 -8.41 -2.43
N LYS A 75 15.37 -9.30 -2.85
CA LYS A 75 14.18 -8.95 -3.63
C LYS A 75 13.22 -8.06 -2.82
N ILE A 76 12.98 -8.39 -1.55
CA ILE A 76 12.14 -7.59 -0.64
C ILE A 76 12.76 -6.20 -0.42
N LEU A 77 14.07 -6.13 -0.13
CA LEU A 77 14.79 -4.88 0.05
C LEU A 77 14.67 -3.97 -1.19
N ASN A 78 14.79 -4.54 -2.39
CA ASN A 78 14.63 -3.77 -3.63
C ASN A 78 13.20 -3.25 -3.82
N ILE A 79 12.18 -4.02 -3.42
CA ILE A 79 10.78 -3.59 -3.46
C ILE A 79 10.54 -2.48 -2.44
N MET A 80 11.06 -2.60 -1.22
CA MET A 80 11.01 -1.55 -0.20
C MET A 80 11.63 -0.24 -0.69
N MET A 81 12.85 -0.30 -1.24
CA MET A 81 13.54 0.90 -1.69
C MET A 81 12.76 1.66 -2.77
N LYS A 82 12.14 0.94 -3.72
CA LYS A 82 11.29 1.55 -4.76
C LYS A 82 10.00 2.16 -4.23
N PHE A 83 9.56 1.73 -3.06
CA PHE A 83 8.31 2.17 -2.46
C PHE A 83 8.49 3.38 -1.53
N LEU A 84 9.73 3.61 -1.06
CA LEU A 84 10.15 4.75 -0.25
C LEU A 84 10.63 5.95 -1.08
N SER A 85 11.04 5.72 -2.32
CA SER A 85 11.47 6.73 -3.30
C SER A 85 10.29 7.30 -4.08
#